data_AF-A0A090WW02-F1
#
_entry.id   AF-A0A090WW02-F1
#
_cell.length_a   1.000
_cell.length_b   1.000
_cell.length_c   1.000
_cell.angle_alpha   90.00
_cell.angle_beta   90.00
_cell.angle_gamma   90.00
#
_symmetry.space_group_name_H-M   'P 1'
#
loop_
_entity.id
_entity.type
_entity.pdbx_description
1 polymer ?
#
loop_
_entity_poly.entity_id
_entity_poly.type
_entity_poly.pdbx_seq_one_letter_code
_entity_poly.pdbx_strand_id
1 'polypeptide(L)'
;MASTGDLYDELPKQIERMVDDERITRMIHSFSYEWLRLDRHKSMDTDVGMYRDYTRFVKEDMFKETYEFIQHILKNDLSIMNFIDSDFAMLNQNLAEFYGIDGVKGNEFRPVTLPKEEHRGGLLSQGSFLNGHSDGVQAHPIKRAVWLKEKILGDSPPPPPPNVPELATDTPGFEKMTLKEQLFLHRNKTSC
;
A
#
# COMPACT_ATOMS: atom_id res chain seq x y z
N MET A 1 18.52 19.00 -28.77
CA MET A 1 17.57 17.89 -28.64
C MET A 1 16.17 18.41 -28.33
N ALA A 2 15.83 18.77 -27.09
CA ALA A 2 14.49 19.32 -26.81
C ALA A 2 14.24 20.67 -27.52
N SER A 3 15.24 21.54 -27.59
CA SER A 3 15.17 22.84 -28.29
C SER A 3 15.24 22.76 -29.81
N THR A 4 15.60 21.59 -30.37
CA THR A 4 15.80 21.40 -31.82
C THR A 4 14.73 20.53 -32.47
N GLY A 5 13.80 19.96 -31.70
CA GLY A 5 12.69 19.13 -32.19
C GLY A 5 13.01 17.64 -32.29
N ASP A 6 14.28 17.26 -32.26
CA ASP A 6 14.76 15.88 -32.45
C ASP A 6 14.56 14.96 -31.23
N LEU A 7 13.84 15.42 -30.21
CA LEU A 7 13.61 14.65 -28.99
C LEU A 7 12.71 13.43 -29.24
N TYR A 8 11.74 13.56 -30.15
CA TYR A 8 10.79 12.49 -30.45
C TYR A 8 11.46 11.29 -31.14
N ASP A 9 12.46 11.53 -31.97
CA ASP A 9 13.18 10.48 -32.71
C ASP A 9 14.08 9.63 -31.80
N GLU A 10 14.45 10.16 -30.63
CA GLU A 10 15.38 9.54 -29.67
C GLU A 10 14.72 9.30 -28.29
N LEU A 11 13.39 9.37 -28.22
CA LEU A 11 12.64 9.30 -26.97
C LEU A 11 12.93 8.02 -26.15
N PRO A 12 12.97 6.81 -26.74
CA PRO A 12 13.29 5.59 -25.98
C PRO A 12 14.65 5.67 -25.29
N LYS A 13 15.69 6.15 -25.99
CA LYS A 13 17.04 6.29 -25.42
C LYS A 13 17.08 7.33 -24.30
N GLN A 14 16.30 8.40 -24.42
CA GLN A 14 16.22 9.41 -23.36
C GLN A 14 15.47 8.90 -22.13
N ILE A 15 14.43 8.08 -22.31
CA ILE A 15 13.72 7.43 -21.20
C ILE A 15 14.67 6.49 -20.46
N GLU A 16 15.36 5.59 -21.17
CA GLU A 16 16.32 4.66 -20.58
C GLU A 16 17.41 5.42 -19.78
N ARG A 17 18.02 6.45 -20.40
CA ARG A 17 18.98 7.33 -19.72
C ARG A 17 18.41 7.97 -18.45
N MET A 18 17.13 8.35 -18.44
CA MET A 18 16.48 8.94 -17.26
C MET A 18 16.15 7.91 -16.19
N VAL A 19 15.83 6.67 -16.59
CA VAL A 19 15.56 5.54 -15.68
C VAL A 19 16.81 5.03 -14.98
N ASP A 20 17.96 5.07 -15.68
CA ASP A 20 19.24 4.66 -15.11
C ASP A 20 19.89 5.71 -14.20
N ASP A 21 19.43 6.96 -14.28
CA ASP A 21 19.98 8.07 -13.50
C ASP A 21 19.44 8.05 -12.06
N GLU A 22 20.33 8.22 -11.06
CA GLU A 22 19.96 8.22 -9.63
C GLU A 22 18.87 9.24 -9.26
N ARG A 23 18.70 10.30 -10.06
CA ARG A 23 17.65 11.29 -9.86
C ARG A 23 16.24 10.71 -9.99
N ILE A 24 16.07 9.56 -10.64
CA ILE A 24 14.76 8.93 -10.74
C ILE A 24 14.22 8.49 -9.38
N THR A 25 15.09 8.14 -8.43
CA THR A 25 14.70 7.74 -7.08
C THR A 25 13.88 8.85 -6.40
N ARG A 26 14.27 10.11 -6.57
CA ARG A 26 13.52 11.26 -6.04
C ARG A 26 12.13 11.37 -6.68
N MET A 27 12.01 11.15 -7.98
CA MET A 27 10.72 11.15 -8.67
C MET A 27 9.84 10.03 -8.16
N ILE A 28 10.36 8.80 -8.07
CA ILE A 28 9.63 7.63 -7.56
C ILE A 28 9.12 7.91 -6.14
N HIS A 29 9.98 8.44 -5.26
CA HIS A 29 9.59 8.73 -3.88
C HIS A 29 8.46 9.76 -3.82
N SER A 30 8.62 10.92 -4.48
CA SER A 30 7.60 11.98 -4.47
C SER A 30 6.29 11.53 -5.12
N PHE A 31 6.36 10.88 -6.29
CA PHE A 31 5.18 10.40 -7.00
C PHE A 31 4.41 9.36 -6.18
N SER A 32 5.11 8.35 -5.66
CA SER A 32 4.49 7.25 -4.93
C SER A 32 3.91 7.71 -3.59
N TYR A 33 4.59 8.63 -2.89
CA TYR A 33 4.11 9.20 -1.64
C TYR A 33 2.74 9.89 -1.81
N GLU A 34 2.62 10.74 -2.83
CA GLU A 34 1.39 11.48 -3.13
C GLU A 34 0.29 10.59 -3.74
N TRP A 35 0.65 9.77 -4.73
CA TRP A 35 -0.30 8.90 -5.41
C TRP A 35 -0.93 7.89 -4.44
N LEU A 36 -0.09 7.15 -3.72
CA LEU A 36 -0.53 6.06 -2.85
C LEU A 36 -0.93 6.52 -1.45
N ARG A 37 -0.86 7.83 -1.16
CA ARG A 37 -1.22 8.41 0.15
C ARG A 37 -0.43 7.80 1.30
N LEU A 38 0.88 7.68 1.11
CA LEU A 38 1.78 7.13 2.14
C LEU A 38 1.86 8.03 3.38
N ASP A 39 1.38 9.27 3.30
CA ASP A 39 1.12 10.15 4.44
C ASP A 39 0.21 9.52 5.51
N ARG A 40 -0.73 8.67 5.08
CA ARG A 40 -1.64 7.95 5.98
C ARG A 40 -0.90 6.92 6.82
N HIS A 41 0.02 6.15 6.22
CA HIS A 41 0.92 5.24 6.95
C HIS A 41 1.83 6.02 7.90
N LYS A 42 2.31 7.18 7.46
CA LYS A 42 3.23 8.01 8.26
C LYS A 42 2.60 8.45 9.56
N SER A 43 1.38 8.96 9.46
CA SER A 43 0.61 9.51 10.56
C SER A 43 -0.13 8.47 11.39
N MET A 44 -0.20 7.20 10.94
CA MET A 44 -0.89 6.15 11.67
C MET A 44 -0.21 5.86 13.01
N ASP A 45 -0.97 5.97 14.10
CA ASP A 45 -0.53 5.61 15.44
C ASP A 45 -1.06 4.22 15.77
N THR A 46 -0.21 3.22 15.63
CA THR A 46 -0.57 1.81 15.87
C THR A 46 -0.34 1.48 17.32
N ASP A 47 -1.30 0.81 17.96
CA ASP A 47 -1.17 0.41 19.36
C ASP A 47 -0.05 -0.63 19.52
N VAL A 48 1.13 -0.16 19.93
CA VAL A 48 2.32 -0.99 20.16
C VAL A 48 2.19 -1.90 21.40
N GLY A 49 1.24 -1.61 22.29
CA GLY A 49 0.91 -2.48 23.41
C GLY A 49 0.21 -3.75 22.93
N MET A 50 -0.66 -3.61 21.93
CA MET A 50 -1.33 -4.71 21.24
C MET A 50 -0.43 -5.40 20.20
N TYR A 51 0.37 -4.64 19.45
CA TYR A 51 1.23 -5.13 18.38
C TYR A 51 2.71 -4.92 18.70
N ARG A 52 3.26 -5.72 19.62
CA ARG A 52 4.62 -5.51 20.16
C ARG A 52 5.74 -5.63 19.13
N ASP A 53 5.56 -6.46 18.11
CA ASP A 53 6.54 -6.67 17.05
C ASP A 53 6.50 -5.54 15.99
N TYR A 54 5.46 -4.69 16.02
CA TYR A 54 5.38 -3.50 15.18
C TYR A 54 6.26 -2.39 15.76
N THR A 55 7.53 -2.40 15.36
CA THR A 55 8.49 -1.39 15.79
C THR A 55 8.54 -0.19 14.82
N ARG A 56 9.16 0.91 15.24
CA ARG A 56 9.47 2.04 14.34
C ARG A 56 10.31 1.63 13.12
N PHE A 57 11.13 0.58 13.24
CA PHE A 57 11.97 0.09 12.15
C PHE A 57 11.13 -0.68 11.13
N VAL A 58 10.21 -1.53 11.59
CA VAL A 58 9.21 -2.18 10.73
C VAL A 58 8.36 -1.13 10.01
N LYS A 59 7.88 -0.11 10.73
CA LYS A 59 7.09 0.98 10.13
C LYS A 59 7.85 1.69 9.00
N GLU A 60 9.14 1.99 9.21
CA GLU A 60 10.00 2.59 8.20
C GLU A 60 10.28 1.65 7.03
N ASP A 61 10.51 0.37 7.30
CA ASP A 61 10.77 -0.61 6.25
C ASP A 61 9.55 -0.87 5.37
N MET A 62 8.32 -0.79 5.91
CA MET A 62 7.09 -0.79 5.12
C MET A 62 7.02 0.39 4.13
N PHE A 63 7.57 1.56 4.46
CA PHE A 63 7.66 2.67 3.50
C PHE A 63 8.61 2.33 2.36
N LYS A 64 9.80 1.82 2.73
CA LYS A 64 10.84 1.49 1.78
C LYS A 64 10.41 0.35 0.86
N GLU A 65 9.71 -0.66 1.37
CA GLU A 65 9.09 -1.72 0.57
C GLU A 65 8.31 -1.13 -0.61
N THR A 66 7.44 -0.14 -0.37
CA THR A 66 6.65 0.47 -1.45
C THR A 66 7.52 1.19 -2.48
N TYR A 67 8.51 1.98 -2.03
CA TYR A 67 9.39 2.69 -2.96
C TYR A 67 10.25 1.75 -3.79
N GLU A 68 10.84 0.76 -3.13
CA GLU A 68 11.67 -0.27 -3.76
C GLU A 68 10.85 -1.12 -4.73
N PHE A 69 9.58 -1.41 -4.42
CA PHE A 69 8.68 -2.15 -5.29
C PHE A 69 8.38 -1.39 -6.58
N ILE A 70 8.05 -0.11 -6.48
CA ILE A 70 7.77 0.74 -7.64
C ILE A 70 9.04 0.97 -8.45
N GLN A 71 10.18 1.18 -7.77
CA GLN A 71 11.47 1.29 -8.43
C GLN A 71 11.84 0.01 -9.18
N HIS A 72 11.62 -1.16 -8.58
CA HIS A 72 11.91 -2.44 -9.20
C HIS A 72 11.05 -2.66 -10.45
N ILE A 73 9.75 -2.39 -10.38
CA ILE A 73 8.85 -2.50 -11.54
C ILE A 73 9.26 -1.55 -12.66
N LEU A 74 9.60 -0.30 -12.34
CA LEU A 74 9.98 0.70 -13.33
C LEU A 74 11.34 0.39 -13.98
N LYS A 75 12.36 0.07 -13.17
CA LYS A 75 13.72 -0.17 -13.68
C LYS A 75 13.84 -1.45 -14.50
N ASN A 76 13.02 -2.46 -14.21
CA ASN A 76 13.04 -3.73 -14.94
C ASN A 76 11.95 -3.81 -16.02
N ASP A 77 11.26 -2.70 -16.31
CA ASP A 77 10.16 -2.63 -17.30
C ASP A 77 9.12 -3.74 -17.10
N LEU A 78 8.75 -4.00 -15.84
CA LEU A 78 7.77 -5.02 -15.51
C LEU A 78 6.36 -4.53 -15.81
N SER A 79 5.46 -5.48 -16.09
CA SER A 79 4.04 -5.18 -16.29
C SER A 79 3.46 -4.41 -15.10
N ILE A 80 2.71 -3.33 -15.40
CA ILE A 80 1.96 -2.55 -14.40
C ILE A 80 0.97 -3.41 -13.61
N MET A 81 0.57 -4.56 -14.14
CA MET A 81 -0.31 -5.51 -13.43
C MET A 81 0.30 -6.04 -12.13
N ASN A 82 1.62 -5.97 -11.96
CA ASN A 82 2.28 -6.27 -10.69
C ASN A 82 1.76 -5.41 -9.54
N PHE A 83 1.27 -4.19 -9.79
CA PHE A 83 0.65 -3.39 -8.74
C PHE A 83 -0.62 -4.02 -8.15
N ILE A 84 -1.29 -4.88 -8.90
CA ILE A 84 -2.50 -5.59 -8.47
C ILE A 84 -2.16 -6.98 -7.96
N ASP A 85 -1.40 -7.74 -8.74
CA ASP A 85 -1.06 -9.13 -8.48
C ASP A 85 0.39 -9.36 -8.90
N SER A 86 1.25 -9.58 -7.92
CA SER A 86 2.68 -9.81 -8.11
C SER A 86 3.07 -11.13 -7.46
N ASP A 87 4.07 -11.79 -8.01
CA ASP A 87 4.66 -13.00 -7.44
C ASP A 87 5.88 -12.69 -6.55
N PHE A 88 6.13 -11.42 -6.23
CA PHE A 88 7.20 -11.01 -5.33
C PHE A 88 6.80 -9.88 -4.40
N ALA A 89 7.58 -9.72 -3.32
CA ALA A 89 7.62 -8.53 -2.48
C ALA A 89 9.07 -8.01 -2.38
N MET A 90 9.22 -6.71 -2.11
CA MET A 90 10.53 -6.12 -1.85
C MET A 90 10.81 -6.14 -0.36
N LEU A 91 11.74 -6.97 0.07
CA LEU A 91 11.99 -7.21 1.50
C LEU A 91 13.47 -7.05 1.84
N ASN A 92 13.74 -6.45 2.99
CA ASN A 92 14.99 -6.64 3.72
C ASN A 92 14.78 -7.68 4.84
N GLN A 93 15.83 -8.00 5.60
CA GLN A 93 15.73 -9.00 6.65
C GLN A 93 14.71 -8.64 7.74
N ASN A 94 14.73 -7.39 8.25
CA ASN A 94 13.85 -6.96 9.32
C ASN A 94 12.35 -7.06 8.93
N LEU A 95 12.00 -6.64 7.72
CA LEU A 95 10.63 -6.73 7.23
C LEU A 95 10.22 -8.16 6.91
N ALA A 96 11.12 -8.98 6.35
CA ALA A 96 10.86 -10.38 6.09
C ALA A 96 10.56 -11.15 7.39
N GLU A 97 11.36 -10.94 8.45
CA GLU A 97 11.12 -11.52 9.77
C GLU A 97 9.76 -11.09 10.33
N PHE A 98 9.42 -9.80 10.23
CA PHE A 98 8.11 -9.30 10.65
C PHE A 98 6.95 -9.91 9.85
N TYR A 99 7.18 -10.19 8.56
CA TYR A 99 6.21 -10.86 7.71
C TYR A 99 6.18 -12.38 7.87
N GLY A 100 7.11 -12.98 8.61
CA GLY A 100 7.23 -14.43 8.76
C GLY A 100 7.80 -15.13 7.51
N ILE A 101 8.63 -14.42 6.74
CA ILE A 101 9.28 -14.92 5.53
C ILE A 101 10.74 -15.22 5.83
N ASP A 102 11.12 -16.49 5.70
CA ASP A 102 12.48 -16.95 5.96
C ASP A 102 13.42 -16.72 4.75
N GLY A 103 14.73 -16.80 4.99
CA GLY A 103 15.75 -16.85 3.94
C GLY A 103 16.25 -15.48 3.43
N VAL A 104 15.70 -14.37 3.93
CA VAL A 104 16.18 -13.01 3.63
C VAL A 104 17.24 -12.59 4.66
N LYS A 105 18.36 -12.02 4.22
CA LYS A 105 19.50 -11.65 5.08
C LYS A 105 20.08 -10.28 4.76
N GLY A 106 20.31 -9.46 5.77
CA GLY A 106 20.89 -8.11 5.61
C GLY A 106 19.84 -7.01 5.35
N ASN A 107 20.33 -5.77 5.35
CA ASN A 107 19.49 -4.57 5.42
C ASN A 107 18.96 -4.09 4.06
N GLU A 108 19.56 -4.57 2.96
CA GLU A 108 19.18 -4.16 1.61
C GLU A 108 17.88 -4.84 1.17
N PHE A 109 17.01 -4.07 0.53
CA PHE A 109 15.79 -4.57 -0.09
C PHE A 109 16.12 -5.38 -1.34
N ARG A 110 15.35 -6.44 -1.57
CA ARG A 110 15.47 -7.28 -2.75
C ARG A 110 14.12 -7.90 -3.12
N PRO A 111 13.90 -8.27 -4.39
CA PRO A 111 12.74 -9.04 -4.75
C PRO A 111 12.83 -10.43 -4.10
N VAL A 112 11.77 -10.81 -3.40
CA VAL A 112 11.60 -12.13 -2.79
C VAL A 112 10.36 -12.74 -3.40
N THR A 113 10.54 -13.86 -4.09
CA THR A 113 9.42 -14.62 -4.68
C THR A 113 8.51 -15.15 -3.58
N LEU A 114 7.21 -14.93 -3.76
CA LEU A 114 6.15 -15.35 -2.85
C LEU A 114 5.42 -16.56 -3.44
N PRO A 115 5.13 -17.60 -2.63
CA PRO A 115 4.19 -18.64 -3.02
C PRO A 115 2.82 -18.03 -3.36
N LYS A 116 2.16 -18.52 -4.41
CA LYS A 116 0.86 -17.98 -4.86
C LYS A 116 -0.23 -18.09 -3.79
N GLU A 117 -0.10 -19.10 -2.95
CA GLU A 117 -0.99 -19.42 -1.85
C GLU A 117 -0.96 -18.37 -0.73
N GLU A 118 0.11 -17.56 -0.65
CA GLU A 118 0.23 -16.50 0.36
C GLU A 118 -0.60 -15.25 0.02
N HIS A 119 -0.98 -15.05 -1.25
CA HIS A 119 -1.75 -13.89 -1.72
C HIS A 119 -1.18 -12.54 -1.23
N ARG A 120 0.15 -12.42 -1.24
CA ARG A 120 0.90 -11.33 -0.60
C ARG A 120 1.62 -10.38 -1.55
N GLY A 121 1.48 -10.53 -2.86
CA GLY A 121 2.06 -9.59 -3.81
C GLY A 121 1.12 -8.44 -4.18
N GLY A 122 1.71 -7.38 -4.73
CA GLY A 122 1.00 -6.17 -5.15
C GLY A 122 0.85 -5.12 -4.04
N LEU A 123 0.23 -3.98 -4.38
CA LEU A 123 0.15 -2.83 -3.46
C LEU A 123 -0.83 -3.05 -2.30
N LEU A 124 -1.87 -3.87 -2.52
CA LEU A 124 -2.95 -4.07 -1.53
C LEU A 124 -2.53 -4.99 -0.37
N SER A 125 -1.42 -5.70 -0.49
CA SER A 125 -0.86 -6.56 0.54
C SER A 125 0.25 -5.89 1.34
N GLN A 126 0.82 -4.78 0.87
CA GLN A 126 1.95 -4.12 1.52
C GLN A 126 1.56 -3.52 2.87
N GLY A 127 2.51 -3.56 3.81
CA GLY A 127 2.31 -3.08 5.17
C GLY A 127 1.94 -1.60 5.23
N SER A 128 2.52 -0.76 4.37
CA SER A 128 2.22 0.67 4.30
C SER A 128 0.75 0.94 3.93
N PHE A 129 0.20 0.17 2.99
CA PHE A 129 -1.22 0.25 2.63
C PHE A 129 -2.10 -0.28 3.76
N LEU A 130 -1.80 -1.47 4.28
CA LEU A 130 -2.61 -2.14 5.29
C LEU A 130 -2.70 -1.33 6.58
N ASN A 131 -1.57 -0.80 7.04
CA ASN A 131 -1.46 0.01 8.24
C ASN A 131 -2.04 1.42 8.02
N GLY A 132 -1.67 2.10 6.94
CA GLY A 132 -2.18 3.45 6.63
C GLY A 132 -3.70 3.53 6.46
N HIS A 133 -4.37 2.40 6.20
CA HIS A 133 -5.82 2.32 6.08
C HIS A 133 -6.46 1.50 7.21
N SER A 134 -5.88 1.56 8.40
CA SER A 134 -6.42 1.06 9.66
C SER A 134 -7.00 2.19 10.52
N ASP A 135 -7.37 1.87 11.76
CA ASP A 135 -7.59 2.85 12.84
C ASP A 135 -6.50 2.79 13.93
N GLY A 136 -5.40 2.07 13.68
CA GLY A 136 -4.31 1.84 14.64
C GLY A 136 -4.50 0.60 15.51
N VAL A 137 -5.71 0.05 15.60
CA VAL A 137 -6.03 -1.16 16.37
C VAL A 137 -6.55 -2.26 15.46
N GLN A 138 -7.39 -1.93 14.48
CA GLN A 138 -8.05 -2.85 13.57
C GLN A 138 -8.00 -2.36 12.12
N ALA A 139 -8.12 -3.30 11.19
CA ALA A 139 -8.28 -2.98 9.77
C ALA A 139 -9.57 -2.18 9.54
N HIS A 140 -9.55 -1.21 8.63
CA HIS A 140 -10.72 -0.40 8.30
C HIS A 140 -11.17 -0.63 6.84
N PRO A 141 -12.14 -1.54 6.59
CA PRO A 141 -12.53 -1.94 5.24
C PRO A 141 -12.98 -0.78 4.35
N ILE A 142 -13.71 0.19 4.91
CA ILE A 142 -14.19 1.36 4.15
C ILE A 142 -13.00 2.23 3.68
N LYS A 143 -12.05 2.58 4.55
CA LYS A 143 -10.87 3.38 4.16
C LYS A 143 -10.08 2.70 3.04
N ARG A 144 -9.92 1.37 3.11
CA ARG A 144 -9.27 0.56 2.07
C ARG A 144 -10.05 0.57 0.75
N ALA A 145 -11.36 0.40 0.81
CA ALA A 145 -12.23 0.43 -0.37
C ALA A 145 -12.22 1.80 -1.05
N VAL A 146 -12.34 2.88 -0.28
CA VAL A 146 -12.24 4.26 -0.79
C VAL A 146 -10.90 4.48 -1.50
N TRP A 147 -9.79 4.07 -0.87
CA TRP A 147 -8.47 4.18 -1.49
C TRP A 147 -8.38 3.40 -2.80
N LEU A 148 -8.85 2.15 -2.85
CA LEU A 148 -8.84 1.33 -4.06
C LEU A 148 -9.63 1.99 -5.19
N LYS A 149 -10.84 2.45 -4.89
CA LYS A 149 -11.69 3.14 -5.86
C LYS A 149 -11.03 4.41 -6.41
N GLU A 150 -10.46 5.24 -5.54
CA GLU A 150 -9.82 6.50 -5.94
C GLU A 150 -8.49 6.30 -6.69
N LYS A 151 -7.62 5.43 -6.18
CA LYS A 151 -6.21 5.36 -6.60
C LYS A 151 -5.95 4.35 -7.71
N ILE A 152 -6.79 3.33 -7.82
CA ILE A 152 -6.66 2.28 -8.82
C ILE A 152 -7.78 2.35 -9.85
N LEU A 153 -9.04 2.54 -9.44
CA LEU A 153 -10.18 2.54 -10.36
C LEU A 153 -10.52 3.93 -10.93
N GLY A 154 -9.95 5.01 -10.38
CA GLY A 154 -10.23 6.38 -10.82
C GLY A 154 -11.66 6.86 -10.53
N ASP A 155 -12.34 6.25 -9.56
CA ASP A 155 -13.73 6.56 -9.20
C ASP A 155 -13.83 7.03 -7.74
N SER A 156 -13.69 8.34 -7.52
CA SER A 156 -13.81 8.91 -6.18
C SER A 156 -15.25 8.78 -5.66
N PRO A 157 -15.48 8.09 -4.52
CA PRO A 157 -16.81 7.99 -3.94
C PRO A 157 -17.33 9.37 -3.54
N PRO A 158 -18.66 9.60 -3.59
CA PRO A 158 -19.23 10.86 -3.14
C PRO A 158 -18.95 11.07 -1.65
N PRO A 159 -18.88 12.33 -1.18
CA PRO A 159 -18.70 12.61 0.23
C PRO A 159 -19.84 11.97 1.06
N PRO A 160 -19.55 11.54 2.30
CA PRO A 160 -20.58 10.95 3.15
C PRO A 160 -21.73 11.95 3.38
N PRO A 161 -22.99 11.48 3.46
CA PRO A 161 -24.11 12.32 3.83
C PRO A 161 -23.85 13.01 5.19
N PRO A 162 -24.35 14.25 5.40
CA PRO A 162 -24.12 14.98 6.64
C PRO A 162 -24.73 14.31 7.89
N ASN A 163 -25.73 13.44 7.73
CA ASN A 163 -26.44 12.77 8.84
C ASN A 163 -26.42 11.24 8.68
N VAL A 164 -25.24 10.63 8.52
CA VAL A 164 -25.13 9.17 8.62
C VAL A 164 -25.25 8.78 10.10
N PRO A 165 -26.26 7.98 10.50
CA PRO A 165 -26.34 7.48 11.87
C PRO A 165 -25.10 6.67 12.20
N GLU A 166 -24.63 6.74 13.45
CA GLU A 166 -23.63 5.80 13.93
C GLU A 166 -24.13 4.36 13.78
N LEU A 167 -23.18 3.42 13.66
CA LEU A 167 -23.52 2.02 13.52
C LEU A 167 -24.39 1.57 14.72
N ALA A 168 -25.56 1.02 14.41
CA ALA A 168 -26.55 0.66 15.42
C ALA A 168 -26.00 -0.41 16.39
N THR A 169 -25.99 -0.07 17.68
CA THR A 169 -25.43 -0.86 18.81
C THR A 169 -26.45 -1.82 19.44
N ASP A 170 -27.61 -2.00 18.81
CA ASP A 170 -28.74 -2.80 19.31
C ASP A 170 -28.46 -4.32 19.38
N THR A 171 -27.31 -4.77 18.87
CA THR A 171 -26.90 -6.17 18.90
C THR A 171 -26.06 -6.47 20.16
N PRO A 172 -26.43 -7.45 21.01
CA PRO A 172 -25.61 -7.85 22.15
C PRO A 172 -24.19 -8.24 21.73
N GLY A 173 -23.18 -7.59 22.30
CA GLY A 173 -21.76 -7.82 21.96
C GLY A 173 -21.23 -7.04 20.75
N PHE A 174 -22.02 -6.13 20.17
CA PHE A 174 -21.61 -5.27 19.04
C PHE A 174 -20.30 -4.51 19.29
N GLU A 175 -20.14 -3.98 20.50
CA GLU A 175 -18.94 -3.24 20.93
C GLU A 175 -17.66 -4.08 20.94
N LYS A 176 -17.79 -5.42 20.98
CA LYS A 176 -16.65 -6.35 20.98
C LYS A 176 -16.33 -6.90 19.59
N MET A 177 -17.18 -6.62 18.60
CA MET A 177 -17.00 -7.06 17.22
C MET A 177 -15.99 -6.16 16.50
N THR A 178 -15.33 -6.72 15.50
CA THR A 178 -14.51 -5.93 14.57
C THR A 178 -15.37 -5.01 13.72
N LEU A 179 -14.81 -3.89 13.25
CA LEU A 179 -15.52 -2.99 12.33
C LEU A 179 -16.08 -3.73 11.10
N LYS A 180 -15.38 -4.76 10.61
CA LYS A 180 -15.85 -5.60 9.50
C LYS A 180 -17.14 -6.33 9.84
N GLU A 181 -17.21 -6.94 11.02
CA GLU A 181 -18.40 -7.68 11.49
C GLU A 181 -19.57 -6.72 11.74
N GLN A 182 -19.28 -5.56 12.34
CA GLN A 182 -20.27 -4.50 12.55
C GLN A 182 -20.88 -4.03 11.22
N LEU A 183 -20.05 -3.78 10.20
CA LEU A 183 -20.52 -3.40 8.87
C LEU A 183 -21.31 -4.51 8.17
N PHE A 184 -20.93 -5.77 8.37
CA PHE A 184 -21.66 -6.90 7.81
C PHE A 184 -23.09 -6.99 8.38
N LEU A 185 -23.24 -6.79 9.69
CA LEU A 185 -24.55 -6.73 10.35
C LEU A 185 -25.36 -5.52 9.89
N HIS A 186 -24.72 -4.36 9.81
CA HIS A 186 -25.36 -3.11 9.36
C HIS A 186 -25.90 -3.21 7.93
N ARG A 187 -25.14 -3.79 7.00
CA ARG A 187 -25.55 -4.01 5.61
C ARG A 187 -26.81 -4.86 5.47
N ASN A 188 -27.05 -5.78 6.41
CA ASN A 188 -28.20 -6.69 6.33
C ASN A 188 -29.48 -6.09 6.96
N LYS A 189 -29.47 -4.83 7.41
CA LYS A 189 -30.68 -4.11 7.86
C LYS A 189 -31.46 -3.60 6.65
N THR A 190 -32.79 -3.75 6.69
CA THR A 190 -33.73 -3.42 5.60
C THR A 190 -33.76 -1.93 5.19
N SER A 191 -33.18 -1.04 6.00
CA SER A 191 -33.14 0.41 5.75
C SER A 191 -31.93 0.87 4.93
N CYS A 192 -31.03 -0.04 4.54
CA CYS A 192 -29.75 0.24 3.87
C CYS A 192 -29.67 -0.37 2.48
#